data_AF-A0A2T7DVM1-F1
#
_entry.id   AF-A0A2T7DVM1-F1
#
_cell.length_a   1.000
_cell.length_b   1.000
_cell.length_c   1.000
_cell.angle_alpha   90.00
_cell.angle_beta   90.00
_cell.angle_gamma   90.00
#
_symmetry.space_group_name_H-M   'P 1'
#
loop_
_entity.id
_entity.type
_entity.pdbx_description
1 polymer ?
#
loop_
_entity_poly.entity_id
_entity_poly.type
_entity_poly.pdbx_seq_one_letter_code
_entity_poly.pdbx_strand_id
1 'polypeptide(L)'
;MVQVPSNETDVEQWWNLQLASLPKQRRRIKAAVMMYTAWNVWKARNREIFDHQHADEVQVLGKIKAEIMLQKWACGSPDLELFYLFHVRLLIQRVLLVLYVI
;
A
#
# COMPACT_ATOMS: atom_id res chain seq x y z
N MET A 1 -1.53 9.57 18.25
CA MET A 1 -0.83 8.29 18.50
C MET A 1 -1.38 7.28 17.53
N VAL A 2 -0.53 6.66 16.71
CA VAL A 2 -1.01 5.70 15.74
C VAL A 2 -0.77 4.29 16.27
N GLN A 3 -1.86 3.55 16.38
CA GLN A 3 -1.90 2.22 16.97
C GLN A 3 -1.08 1.24 16.12
N VAL A 4 -0.12 0.57 16.76
CA VAL A 4 0.60 -0.58 16.21
C VAL A 4 -0.37 -1.76 16.22
N PRO A 5 -0.61 -2.46 15.10
CA PRO A 5 -1.53 -3.59 15.06
C PRO A 5 -1.00 -4.73 15.93
N SER A 6 -1.88 -5.32 16.73
CA SER A 6 -1.62 -6.55 17.48
C SER A 6 -1.33 -7.72 16.52
N ASN A 7 -0.37 -8.58 16.90
CA ASN A 7 0.24 -9.63 16.09
C ASN A 7 -0.67 -10.81 15.68
N GLU A 8 -2.00 -10.66 15.59
CA GLU A 8 -2.92 -11.80 15.49
C GLU A 8 -3.68 -11.91 14.17
N THR A 9 -3.28 -11.19 13.12
CA THR A 9 -3.89 -11.38 11.79
C THR A 9 -2.83 -11.64 10.76
N ASP A 10 -2.98 -12.73 10.02
CA ASP A 10 -2.12 -13.10 8.89
C ASP A 10 -2.28 -12.13 7.70
N VAL A 11 -1.20 -11.98 6.91
CA VAL A 11 -1.10 -11.04 5.77
C VAL A 11 -2.30 -11.18 4.84
N GLU A 12 -2.54 -12.42 4.46
CA GLU A 12 -3.61 -12.81 3.56
C GLU A 12 -4.98 -12.61 4.20
N GLN A 13 -5.14 -13.04 5.46
CA GLN A 13 -6.41 -12.91 6.17
C GLN A 13 -6.90 -11.46 6.23
N TRP A 14 -6.06 -10.50 6.61
CA TRP A 14 -6.48 -9.10 6.63
C TRP A 14 -6.67 -8.53 5.23
N TRP A 15 -5.90 -8.96 4.24
CA TRP A 15 -6.11 -8.54 2.85
C TRP A 15 -7.52 -8.93 2.40
N ASN A 16 -7.91 -10.18 2.67
CA ASN A 16 -9.22 -10.71 2.35
C ASN A 16 -10.33 -9.98 3.12
N LEU A 17 -10.15 -9.72 4.42
CA LEU A 17 -11.11 -8.95 5.23
C LEU A 17 -11.34 -7.53 4.70
N GLN A 18 -10.29 -6.88 4.18
CA GLN A 18 -10.42 -5.54 3.62
C GLN A 18 -11.25 -5.48 2.34
N LEU A 19 -11.40 -6.60 1.65
CA LEU A 19 -12.05 -6.68 0.33
C LEU A 19 -13.42 -7.38 0.38
N ALA A 20 -13.67 -8.21 1.39
CA ALA A 20 -14.83 -9.10 1.47
C ALA A 20 -16.19 -8.38 1.37
N SER A 21 -16.33 -7.22 2.02
CA SER A 21 -17.61 -6.49 2.10
C SER A 21 -17.87 -5.52 0.94
N LEU A 22 -16.95 -5.42 -0.05
CA LEU A 22 -17.04 -4.40 -1.09
C LEU A 22 -17.70 -4.93 -2.38
N PRO A 23 -18.56 -4.13 -3.04
CA PRO A 23 -19.02 -4.39 -4.40
C PRO A 23 -17.84 -4.56 -5.36
N LYS A 24 -18.01 -5.37 -6.42
CA LYS A 24 -16.93 -5.79 -7.34
C LYS A 24 -16.05 -4.64 -7.82
N GLN A 25 -16.64 -3.52 -8.24
CA GLN A 25 -15.89 -2.35 -8.74
C GLN A 25 -15.05 -1.69 -7.64
N ARG A 26 -15.65 -1.38 -6.48
CA ARG A 26 -14.96 -0.80 -5.33
C ARG A 26 -13.88 -1.72 -4.76
N ARG A 27 -14.12 -3.04 -4.79
CA ARG A 27 -13.15 -4.06 -4.39
C ARG A 27 -11.92 -4.05 -5.27
N ARG A 28 -12.08 -4.03 -6.61
CA ARG A 28 -10.97 -3.96 -7.58
C ARG A 28 -10.13 -2.71 -7.35
N ILE A 29 -10.78 -1.57 -7.14
CA ILE A 29 -10.11 -0.30 -6.89
C ILE A 29 -9.31 -0.35 -5.59
N LYS A 30 -9.92 -0.79 -4.49
CA LYS A 30 -9.24 -0.91 -3.20
C LYS A 30 -8.04 -1.86 -3.28
N ALA A 31 -8.21 -3.01 -3.93
CA ALA A 31 -7.12 -3.96 -4.15
C ALA A 31 -5.96 -3.33 -4.93
N ALA A 32 -6.23 -2.60 -6.02
CA ALA A 32 -5.20 -1.91 -6.79
C ALA A 32 -4.43 -0.90 -5.93
N VAL A 33 -5.13 -0.04 -5.17
CA VAL A 33 -4.48 0.93 -4.26
C VAL A 33 -3.61 0.22 -3.22
N MET A 34 -4.09 -0.88 -2.64
CA MET A 34 -3.33 -1.70 -1.71
C MET A 34 -2.07 -2.28 -2.35
N MET A 35 -2.14 -2.74 -3.60
CA MET A 35 -0.98 -3.26 -4.35
C MET A 35 0.07 -2.17 -4.62
N TYR A 36 -0.35 -1.00 -5.14
CA TYR A 36 0.58 0.13 -5.40
C TYR A 36 1.25 0.64 -4.12
N THR A 37 0.52 0.62 -3.01
CA THR A 37 1.06 0.98 -1.71
C THR A 37 2.14 -0.01 -1.28
N ALA A 38 1.85 -1.32 -1.29
CA ALA A 38 2.80 -2.37 -0.91
C ALA A 38 4.11 -2.23 -1.70
N TRP A 39 3.95 -2.07 -3.01
CA TRP A 39 5.04 -1.97 -3.97
C TRP A 39 5.95 -0.77 -3.72
N ASN A 40 5.37 0.41 -3.47
CA ASN A 40 6.17 1.62 -3.24
C ASN A 40 6.92 1.61 -1.92
N VAL A 41 6.34 1.00 -0.90
CA VAL A 41 7.01 0.81 0.39
C VAL A 41 8.18 -0.14 0.24
N TRP A 42 7.97 -1.27 -0.43
CA TRP A 42 9.05 -2.21 -0.75
C TRP A 42 10.18 -1.53 -1.52
N LYS A 43 9.87 -0.75 -2.56
CA LYS A 43 10.86 0.04 -3.30
C LYS A 43 11.58 1.08 -2.43
N ALA A 44 10.88 1.74 -1.51
CA ALA A 44 11.51 2.71 -0.61
C ALA A 44 12.52 2.04 0.30
N ARG A 45 12.16 0.88 0.87
CA ARG A 45 13.06 0.09 1.70
C ARG A 45 14.26 -0.43 0.92
N ASN A 46 14.05 -0.93 -0.31
CA ASN A 46 15.16 -1.37 -1.15
C ASN A 46 16.14 -0.24 -1.48
N ARG A 47 15.65 0.94 -1.83
CA ARG A 47 16.51 2.11 -2.07
C ARG A 47 17.29 2.52 -0.83
N GLU A 48 16.68 2.42 0.34
CA GLU A 48 17.36 2.71 1.59
C GLU A 48 18.50 1.72 1.86
N ILE A 49 18.29 0.43 1.60
CA ILE A 49 19.28 -0.63 1.85
C ILE A 49 20.39 -0.61 0.80
N PHE A 50 20.03 -0.61 -0.49
CA PHE A 50 20.97 -0.83 -1.59
C PHE A 50 21.58 0.47 -2.14
N ASP A 51 20.82 1.57 -2.09
CA ASP A 51 21.26 2.86 -2.65
C ASP A 51 21.59 3.88 -1.55
N HIS A 52 21.45 3.52 -0.27
CA HIS A 52 21.56 4.43 0.88
C HIS A 52 20.66 5.67 0.77
N GLN A 53 19.55 5.56 0.04
CA GLN A 53 18.59 6.64 -0.17
C GLN A 53 17.41 6.47 0.78
N HIS A 54 17.50 7.13 1.92
CA HIS A 54 16.37 7.22 2.85
C HIS A 54 15.26 8.09 2.26
N ALA A 55 14.02 7.67 2.42
CA ALA A 55 12.86 8.46 2.09
C ALA A 55 11.89 8.48 3.26
N ASP A 56 11.47 9.67 3.66
CA ASP A 56 10.49 9.83 4.74
C ASP A 56 9.08 9.40 4.30
N GLU A 57 8.16 9.28 5.27
CA GLU A 57 6.79 8.86 5.01
C GLU A 57 6.05 9.76 3.99
N VAL A 58 6.33 11.07 3.99
CA VAL A 58 5.70 12.05 3.11
C VAL A 58 6.18 11.85 1.68
N GLN A 59 7.48 11.62 1.50
CA GLN A 59 8.09 11.32 0.21
C GLN A 59 7.59 10.00 -0.36
N VAL A 60 7.47 8.96 0.47
CA VAL A 60 6.90 7.66 0.04
C VAL A 60 5.44 7.82 -0.36
N LEU A 61 4.63 8.58 0.39
CA LEU A 61 3.26 8.89 0.03
C LEU A 61 3.16 9.66 -1.29
N GLY A 62 4.05 10.64 -1.51
CA GLY A 62 4.13 11.38 -2.76
C GLY A 62 4.38 10.45 -3.96
N LYS A 63 5.32 9.50 -3.81
CA LYS A 63 5.62 8.49 -4.84
C LYS A 63 4.41 7.58 -5.15
N ILE A 64 3.69 7.12 -4.11
CA ILE A 64 2.47 6.31 -4.28
C ILE A 64 1.42 7.09 -5.09
N LYS A 65 1.15 8.35 -4.71
CA LYS A 65 0.17 9.19 -5.41
C LYS A 65 0.57 9.40 -6.87
N ALA A 66 1.84 9.70 -7.12
CA ALA A 66 2.35 9.91 -8.47
C ALA A 66 2.16 8.67 -9.36
N GLU A 67 2.43 7.47 -8.85
CA GLU A 67 2.25 6.23 -9.62
C GLU A 67 0.79 5.88 -9.89
N ILE A 68 -0.09 6.05 -8.90
CA ILE A 68 -1.53 5.85 -9.09
C ILE A 68 -2.07 6.85 -10.13
N MET A 69 -1.63 8.11 -10.07
CA MET A 69 -2.00 9.11 -11.06
C MET A 69 -1.47 8.74 -12.44
N LEU A 70 -0.20 8.38 -12.57
CA LEU A 70 0.41 7.98 -13.84
C LEU A 70 -0.37 6.84 -14.50
N GLN A 71 -0.78 5.83 -13.73
CA GLN A 71 -1.60 4.74 -14.27
C GLN A 71 -2.99 5.21 -14.73
N LYS A 72 -3.64 6.11 -13.98
CA LYS A 72 -4.91 6.72 -14.42
C LYS A 72 -4.75 7.43 -15.77
N TRP A 73 -3.68 8.20 -15.94
CA TRP A 73 -3.37 8.90 -17.18
C TRP A 73 -3.07 7.95 -18.33
N ALA A 74 -2.31 6.88 -18.09
CA ALA A 74 -1.91 5.94 -19.13
C ALA A 74 -3.04 5.02 -19.62
N CYS A 75 -3.99 4.65 -18.76
CA CYS A 75 -5.02 3.64 -19.08
C CYS A 75 -6.45 4.17 -19.28
N GLY A 76 -6.75 5.43 -18.91
CA GLY A 76 -8.12 5.94 -18.89
C GLY A 76 -8.94 5.32 -17.73
N SER A 77 -9.61 6.14 -16.93
CA SER A 77 -10.13 5.82 -15.60
C SER A 77 -10.90 4.49 -15.44
N PRO A 78 -10.62 3.72 -14.37
CA PRO A 78 -11.66 3.17 -13.49
C PRO A 78 -12.04 4.23 -12.45
N ASP A 79 -13.34 4.39 -12.14
CA ASP A 79 -13.88 5.36 -11.18
C ASP A 79 -13.29 5.24 -9.77
N LEU A 80 -12.10 5.79 -9.57
CA LEU A 80 -11.43 5.91 -8.28
C LEU A 80 -12.00 7.11 -7.53
N GLU A 81 -13.27 7.01 -7.13
CA GLU A 81 -13.81 7.87 -6.07
C GLU A 81 -13.01 7.60 -4.79
N LEU A 82 -12.20 8.60 -4.44
CA LEU A 82 -11.87 9.09 -3.09
C LEU A 82 -12.24 8.18 -1.89
N PHE A 83 -11.75 6.95 -1.84
CA PHE A 83 -11.75 6.17 -0.59
C PHE A 83 -10.35 6.20 0.02
N TYR A 84 -10.20 7.26 0.80
CA TYR A 84 -9.06 7.72 1.53
C TYR A 84 -8.60 6.79 2.68
N LEU A 85 -7.27 6.76 2.85
CA LEU A 85 -6.54 7.03 4.11
C LEU A 85 -6.65 6.13 5.35
N PHE A 86 -6.94 4.81 5.28
CA PHE A 86 -6.81 4.00 6.52
C PHE A 86 -5.97 2.72 6.47
N HIS A 87 -5.51 2.27 5.31
CA HIS A 87 -4.87 0.95 5.20
C HIS A 87 -3.44 0.96 4.68
N VAL A 88 -2.84 2.13 4.53
CA VAL A 88 -1.45 2.30 4.08
C VAL A 88 -0.45 1.89 5.15
N ARG A 89 -0.80 2.04 6.44
CA ARG A 89 0.11 1.77 7.57
C ARG A 89 0.32 0.28 7.85
N LEU A 90 -0.73 -0.54 7.71
CA LEU A 90 -0.70 -2.00 7.89
C LEU A 90 0.04 -2.71 6.75
N LEU A 91 -0.02 -2.14 5.55
CA LEU A 91 0.72 -2.60 4.39
C LEU A 91 2.24 -2.39 4.53
N ILE A 92 2.65 -1.31 5.19
CA ILE A 92 4.06 -1.05 5.51
C ILE A 92 4.61 -2.09 6.48
N GLN A 93 3.87 -2.41 7.54
CA GLN A 93 4.35 -3.33 8.58
C GLN A 93 4.50 -4.78 8.12
N ARG A 94 3.70 -5.21 7.13
CA ARG A 94 3.75 -6.60 6.63
C ARG A 94 4.84 -6.84 5.60
N VAL A 95 5.14 -5.83 4.78
CA VAL A 95 6.29 -5.87 3.87
C VAL A 95 7.60 -5.80 4.67
N LEU A 96 7.64 -5.05 5.78
CA LEU A 96 8.80 -5.01 6.67
C LEU A 96 9.03 -6.35 7.41
N LEU A 97 7.98 -7.07 7.81
CA LEU A 97 8.11 -8.40 8.44
C LEU A 97 8.65 -9.47 7.47
N VAL A 98 8.25 -9.44 6.21
CA VAL A 98 8.75 -10.38 5.18
C VAL A 98 10.20 -10.07 4.80
N LEU A 99 10.62 -8.81 4.87
CA LEU A 99 12.00 -8.39 4.62
C LEU A 99 12.94 -8.50 5.85
N TYR A 100 12.41 -8.80 7.04
CA TYR A 100 13.23 -9.04 8.24
C TYR A 100 13.53 -10.53 8.48
N VAL A 101 12.98 -11.42 7.63
CA VAL A 101 13.16 -12.88 7.69
C VAL A 101 14.09 -13.40 6.59
N ILE A 102 14.70 -12.50 5.80
CA ILE A 102 15.76 -12.82 4.81
C ILE A 102 16.91 -11.84 4.99
#